data_AF-A0A7D9I786-F1
#
_entry.id   AF-A0A7D9I786-F1
#
_cell.length_a   1.000
_cell.length_b   1.000
_cell.length_c   1.000
_cell.angle_alpha   90.00
_cell.angle_beta   90.00
_cell.angle_gamma   90.00
#
_symmetry.space_group_name_H-M   'P 1'
#
loop_
_entity.id
_entity.type
_entity.pdbx_description
1 polymer ?
#
loop_
_entity_poly.entity_id
_entity_poly.type
_entity_poly.pdbx_seq_one_letter_code
_entity_poly.pdbx_strand_id
1 'polypeptide(L)'
;MLATEERNVLVRICWTDIMKKPTWSMKSMDVSGMKTVEKIQYLKNQGYNVVEVWECRINRELADNEDMKHYFIQYDGVDPLEPRDALYGGRTNASRLYHQCNDDEKIRTCADAYSVNEEQKRHYVDEYLEKSGIHLDPHKIEYNPGLRALAKLMLNSFWGKFAQRPNMVKTEQIKDPQVFFDYLTSDEINVLDADLVSDDIIEIRYEYTDNFIRPDVKTNVVIAAFTTAYARLKLYGVLDMLQERVMYYDTDSVIFVSKLNEPEPPLGNHLGELTDELGGEYITVFASGSPKNYCYRTNSGKVETKVRGITLDCTARQKVNFEVIRGLVYLHAKCQVTGQVFVDIPFRITRNTRTKEIETKRMKKDYRIVYNKHVIMDDYKTLPYGY
;
A
#
# COMPACT_ATOMS: atom_id res chain seq x y z
N MET A 1 0.21 -55.32 20.86
CA MET A 1 1.51 -54.76 21.26
C MET A 1 2.20 -54.18 20.03
N LEU A 2 1.93 -52.92 19.73
CA LEU A 2 2.79 -52.04 18.96
C LEU A 2 2.77 -50.71 19.72
N ALA A 3 3.97 -50.26 20.08
CA ALA A 3 4.22 -49.28 21.12
C ALA A 3 3.60 -47.92 20.80
N THR A 4 2.87 -47.39 21.78
CA THR A 4 2.57 -45.97 21.94
C THR A 4 3.88 -45.22 22.13
N GLU A 5 4.46 -44.67 21.07
CA GLU A 5 5.45 -43.60 21.20
C GLU A 5 4.73 -42.37 21.78
N GLU A 6 4.90 -42.16 23.08
CA GLU A 6 4.52 -40.93 23.77
C GLU A 6 5.16 -39.75 23.03
N ARG A 7 4.33 -38.88 22.45
CA ARG A 7 4.76 -37.59 21.89
C ARG A 7 5.19 -36.66 23.03
N ASN A 8 6.37 -36.88 23.59
CA ASN A 8 7.02 -35.98 24.55
C ASN A 8 7.57 -34.73 23.85
N VAL A 9 6.71 -33.98 23.16
CA VAL A 9 7.06 -32.66 22.63
C VAL A 9 6.81 -31.64 23.73
N LEU A 10 7.89 -31.05 24.26
CA LEU A 10 7.84 -29.99 25.26
C LEU A 10 7.42 -28.69 24.58
N VAL A 11 6.28 -28.12 25.01
CA VAL A 11 5.80 -26.82 24.50
C VAL A 11 5.99 -25.78 25.58
N ARG A 12 6.89 -24.81 25.37
CA ARG A 12 7.08 -23.68 26.29
C ARG A 12 6.21 -22.51 25.87
N ILE A 13 5.37 -22.02 26.78
CA ILE A 13 4.56 -20.81 26.55
C ILE A 13 5.13 -19.68 27.40
N CYS A 14 5.44 -18.56 26.73
CA CYS A 14 6.11 -17.41 27.33
C CYS A 14 5.10 -16.32 27.71
N TRP A 15 5.08 -15.92 28.99
CA TRP A 15 4.26 -14.81 29.49
C TRP A 15 5.04 -13.49 29.48
N THR A 16 4.53 -12.48 28.81
CA THR A 16 5.18 -11.17 28.63
C THR A 16 5.16 -10.34 29.92
N ASP A 17 6.27 -9.68 30.27
CA ASP A 17 6.39 -8.85 31.48
C ASP A 17 6.01 -7.39 31.15
N ILE A 18 4.73 -7.02 31.36
CA ILE A 18 4.15 -5.77 30.85
C ILE A 18 4.59 -4.52 31.65
N MET A 19 5.23 -4.68 32.80
CA MET A 19 5.66 -3.55 33.67
C MET A 19 6.79 -2.67 33.10
N LYS A 20 7.27 -2.92 31.87
CA LYS A 20 8.41 -2.20 31.25
C LYS A 20 8.14 -1.52 29.91
N LYS A 21 6.90 -1.51 29.38
CA LYS A 21 6.59 -0.86 28.09
C LYS A 21 5.69 0.39 28.29
N PRO A 22 6.13 1.63 28.01
CA PRO A 22 5.41 2.84 28.43
C PRO A 22 4.15 3.21 27.63
N THR A 23 3.78 2.48 26.57
CA THR A 23 2.74 2.97 25.65
C THR A 23 2.02 1.83 24.94
N TRP A 24 1.00 1.24 25.57
CA TRP A 24 -0.13 0.60 24.87
C TRP A 24 -1.39 0.66 25.76
N SER A 25 -2.55 0.76 25.11
CA SER A 25 -3.87 0.86 25.73
C SER A 25 -4.17 -0.33 26.65
N MET A 26 -4.94 -0.08 27.72
CA MET A 26 -5.58 -1.09 28.57
C MET A 26 -6.51 -2.00 27.73
N LYS A 27 -5.95 -2.89 26.92
CA LYS A 27 -6.63 -4.16 26.61
C LYS A 27 -6.72 -4.88 27.95
N SER A 28 -7.93 -5.10 28.43
CA SER A 28 -8.21 -5.73 29.73
C SER A 28 -7.40 -7.02 29.89
N MET A 29 -6.64 -7.09 30.99
CA MET A 29 -5.78 -8.23 31.38
C MET A 29 -6.48 -9.58 31.28
N ASP A 30 -7.81 -9.60 31.48
CA ASP A 30 -8.60 -10.83 31.55
C ASP A 30 -8.74 -11.52 30.19
N VAL A 31 -8.93 -10.79 29.09
CA VAL A 31 -9.21 -11.39 27.78
C VAL A 31 -7.96 -12.05 27.18
N SER A 32 -6.78 -11.44 27.37
CA SER A 32 -5.50 -12.02 26.91
C SER A 32 -5.04 -13.19 27.80
N GLY A 33 -5.33 -13.12 29.10
CA GLY A 33 -5.08 -14.21 30.04
C GLY A 33 -5.95 -15.43 29.73
N MET A 34 -7.25 -15.23 29.50
CA MET A 34 -8.21 -16.29 29.16
C MET A 34 -7.83 -17.03 27.86
N LYS A 35 -7.49 -16.31 26.79
CA LYS A 35 -7.03 -16.91 25.52
C LYS A 35 -5.77 -17.78 25.68
N THR A 36 -4.85 -17.37 26.56
CA THR A 36 -3.61 -18.11 26.83
C THR A 36 -3.91 -19.37 27.64
N VAL A 37 -4.82 -19.28 28.62
CA VAL A 37 -5.29 -20.43 29.42
C VAL A 37 -6.02 -21.46 28.55
N GLU A 38 -6.91 -21.03 27.65
CA GLU A 38 -7.59 -21.92 26.71
C GLU A 38 -6.61 -22.66 25.80
N LYS A 39 -5.58 -21.96 25.28
CA LYS A 39 -4.54 -22.56 24.45
C LYS A 39 -3.66 -23.54 25.23
N ILE A 40 -3.34 -23.23 26.49
CA ILE A 40 -2.62 -24.14 27.40
C ILE A 40 -3.44 -25.41 27.64
N GLN A 41 -4.74 -25.28 27.92
CA GLN A 41 -5.64 -26.42 28.12
C GLN A 41 -5.78 -27.26 26.86
N TYR A 42 -5.94 -26.63 25.69
CA TYR A 42 -5.97 -27.33 24.41
C TYR A 42 -4.69 -28.16 24.20
N LEU A 43 -3.52 -27.58 24.42
CA LEU A 43 -2.24 -28.29 24.26
C LEU A 43 -2.08 -29.43 25.27
N LYS A 44 -2.46 -29.22 26.55
CA LYS A 44 -2.47 -30.28 27.56
C LYS A 44 -3.43 -31.43 27.18
N ASN A 45 -4.61 -31.11 26.64
CA ASN A 45 -5.61 -32.09 26.19
C ASN A 45 -5.16 -32.91 24.98
N GLN A 46 -4.25 -32.37 24.15
CA GLN A 46 -3.63 -33.10 23.04
C GLN A 46 -2.43 -33.96 23.48
N GLY A 47 -2.16 -34.04 24.79
CA GLY A 47 -1.09 -34.86 25.36
C GLY A 47 0.30 -34.21 25.36
N TYR A 48 0.41 -32.91 25.08
CA TYR A 48 1.69 -32.20 25.13
C TYR A 48 2.11 -31.88 26.57
N ASN A 49 3.41 -31.98 26.84
CA ASN A 49 3.99 -31.49 28.09
C ASN A 49 4.20 -29.97 27.99
N VAL A 50 3.24 -29.20 28.49
CA VAL A 50 3.25 -27.74 28.43
C VAL A 50 3.93 -27.16 29.67
N VAL A 51 5.03 -26.42 29.47
CA VAL A 51 5.74 -25.71 30.53
C VAL A 51 5.50 -24.21 30.38
N GLU A 52 4.95 -23.60 31.42
CA GLU A 52 4.66 -22.17 31.47
C GLU A 52 5.89 -21.45 32.03
N VAL A 53 6.44 -20.50 31.27
CA VAL A 53 7.65 -19.76 31.65
C VAL A 53 7.39 -18.27 31.47
N TRP A 54 7.87 -17.46 32.41
CA TRP A 54 7.81 -16.00 32.28
C TRP A 54 8.92 -15.47 31.37
N GLU A 55 8.65 -14.44 30.59
CA GLU A 55 9.59 -13.80 29.66
C GLU A 55 10.87 -13.36 30.38
N CYS A 56 10.75 -12.81 31.59
CA CYS A 56 11.90 -12.42 32.38
C CYS A 56 12.80 -13.59 32.79
N ARG A 57 12.24 -14.80 32.92
CA ARG A 57 12.98 -16.03 33.18
C ARG A 57 13.64 -16.57 31.91
N ILE A 58 12.96 -16.52 30.75
CA ILE A 58 13.56 -16.88 29.46
C ILE A 58 14.73 -15.94 29.12
N ASN A 59 14.56 -14.63 29.32
CA ASN A 59 15.63 -13.66 29.07
C ASN A 59 16.87 -13.89 29.95
N ARG A 60 16.68 -14.38 31.17
CA ARG A 60 17.79 -14.78 32.05
C ARG A 60 18.44 -16.07 31.56
N GLU A 61 17.64 -17.08 31.21
CA GLU A 61 18.15 -18.35 30.66
C GLU A 61 18.90 -18.13 29.33
N LEU A 62 18.46 -17.20 28.47
CA LEU A 62 19.16 -16.81 27.24
C LEU A 62 20.47 -16.04 27.47
N ALA A 63 20.64 -15.39 28.62
CA ALA A 63 21.88 -14.73 29.00
C ALA A 63 22.94 -15.73 29.48
N ASP A 64 22.49 -16.81 30.13
CA ASP A 64 23.36 -17.79 30.81
C ASP A 64 23.61 -19.06 29.97
N ASN A 65 22.78 -19.35 28.96
CA ASN A 65 22.84 -20.59 28.17
C ASN A 65 23.06 -20.32 26.67
N GLU A 66 24.28 -20.58 26.20
CA GLU A 66 24.69 -20.41 24.79
C GLU A 66 23.94 -21.34 23.81
N ASP A 67 23.63 -22.57 24.21
CA ASP A 67 22.91 -23.54 23.37
C ASP A 67 21.46 -23.10 23.14
N MET A 68 20.81 -22.55 24.18
CA MET A 68 19.47 -21.97 24.05
C MET A 68 19.48 -20.77 23.10
N LYS A 69 20.51 -19.91 23.21
CA LYS A 69 20.69 -18.76 22.32
C LYS A 69 20.88 -19.20 20.87
N HIS A 70 21.70 -20.22 20.62
CA HIS A 70 21.86 -20.81 19.29
C HIS A 70 20.56 -21.41 18.75
N TYR A 71 19.79 -22.12 19.58
CA TYR A 71 18.49 -22.66 19.19
C TYR A 71 17.48 -21.57 18.80
N PHE A 72 17.34 -20.50 19.60
CA PHE A 72 16.41 -19.41 19.28
C PHE A 72 16.84 -18.60 18.04
N ILE A 73 18.14 -18.48 17.78
CA ILE A 73 18.65 -17.84 16.55
C ILE A 73 18.40 -18.73 15.32
N GLN A 74 18.48 -20.05 15.47
CA GLN A 74 18.23 -21.00 14.38
C GLN A 74 16.76 -21.38 14.22
N TYR A 75 15.91 -21.07 15.19
CA TYR A 75 14.48 -21.39 15.16
C TYR A 75 13.76 -20.49 14.15
N ASP A 76 13.57 -21.02 12.95
CA ASP A 76 12.76 -20.41 11.90
C ASP A 76 11.31 -20.89 12.04
N GLY A 77 10.62 -20.35 13.05
CA GLY A 77 9.19 -20.54 13.20
C GLY A 77 8.46 -19.78 12.09
N VAL A 78 8.06 -20.48 11.04
CA VAL A 78 7.21 -19.88 9.99
C VAL A 78 5.80 -19.73 10.55
N ASP A 79 5.45 -18.50 10.93
CA ASP A 79 4.06 -18.16 11.25
C ASP A 79 3.14 -18.49 10.06
N PRO A 80 1.88 -18.91 10.29
CA PRO A 80 0.93 -19.09 9.21
C PRO A 80 0.88 -17.84 8.32
N LEU A 81 1.08 -18.03 7.01
CA LEU A 81 1.03 -16.95 6.03
C LEU A 81 -0.29 -16.18 6.17
N GLU A 82 -0.22 -14.90 6.48
CA GLU A 82 -1.37 -14.00 6.40
C GLU A 82 -1.54 -13.50 4.96
N PRO A 83 -2.57 -13.92 4.20
CA PRO A 83 -2.72 -13.51 2.80
C PRO A 83 -2.90 -12.01 2.62
N ARG A 84 -3.28 -11.30 3.70
CA ARG A 84 -3.41 -9.85 3.72
C ARG A 84 -2.05 -9.16 3.65
N ASP A 85 -0.98 -9.78 4.12
CA ASP A 85 0.38 -9.24 4.03
C ASP A 85 0.83 -9.07 2.58
N ALA A 86 0.37 -9.96 1.69
CA ALA A 86 0.59 -9.86 0.26
C ALA A 86 -0.07 -8.60 -0.38
N LEU A 87 -0.97 -7.90 0.31
CA LEU A 87 -1.56 -6.64 -0.17
C LEU A 87 -0.69 -5.41 0.19
N TYR A 88 0.27 -5.58 1.10
CA TYR A 88 1.22 -4.53 1.46
C TYR A 88 2.50 -4.63 0.60
N GLY A 89 3.38 -3.64 0.71
CA GLY A 89 4.52 -3.48 -0.19
C GLY A 89 4.12 -2.72 -1.46
N GLY A 90 4.52 -1.44 -1.52
CA GLY A 90 4.17 -0.58 -2.65
C GLY A 90 4.80 -1.05 -3.97
N ARG A 91 3.99 -1.15 -5.02
CA ARG A 91 4.42 -1.40 -6.41
C ARG A 91 5.01 -0.16 -7.09
N THR A 92 5.60 0.72 -6.29
CA THR A 92 6.00 2.05 -6.72
C THR A 92 7.43 2.30 -6.30
N ASN A 93 8.29 2.57 -7.28
CA ASN A 93 9.67 2.95 -7.02
C ASN A 93 10.25 3.83 -8.13
N ALA A 94 11.29 4.58 -7.77
CA ALA A 94 12.14 5.32 -8.69
C ALA A 94 13.49 4.59 -8.75
N SER A 95 13.82 3.95 -9.87
CA SER A 95 15.12 3.31 -10.13
C SER A 95 16.20 4.32 -10.52
N ARG A 96 15.77 5.52 -10.97
CA ARG A 96 16.64 6.65 -11.25
C ARG A 96 15.99 7.95 -10.78
N LEU A 97 16.71 8.75 -10.00
CA LEU A 97 16.19 10.00 -9.44
C LEU A 97 16.25 11.17 -10.42
N TYR A 98 17.17 11.16 -11.37
CA TYR A 98 17.30 12.22 -12.37
C TYR A 98 17.86 11.66 -13.68
N HIS A 99 17.29 12.09 -14.81
CA HIS A 99 17.82 11.83 -16.15
C HIS A 99 17.52 13.00 -17.07
N GLN A 100 18.49 13.35 -17.90
CA GLN A 100 18.33 14.26 -19.03
C GLN A 100 18.75 13.50 -20.29
N CYS A 101 17.86 13.44 -21.27
CA CYS A 101 18.13 12.75 -22.53
C CYS A 101 19.27 13.43 -23.30
N ASN A 102 20.13 12.60 -23.88
CA ASN A 102 21.02 13.01 -24.97
C ASN A 102 20.25 13.02 -26.29
N ASP A 103 20.86 13.51 -27.38
CA ASP A 103 20.20 13.64 -28.69
C ASP A 103 19.62 12.32 -29.24
N ASP A 104 20.21 11.18 -28.84
CA ASP A 104 19.82 9.83 -29.27
C ASP A 104 18.85 9.11 -28.31
N GLU A 105 18.46 9.74 -27.20
CA GLU A 105 17.61 9.14 -26.16
C GLU A 105 16.24 9.80 -26.07
N LYS A 106 15.21 9.00 -25.78
CA LYS A 106 13.85 9.49 -25.52
C LYS A 106 13.29 8.79 -24.29
N ILE A 107 12.66 9.51 -23.38
CA ILE A 107 11.94 8.86 -22.26
C ILE A 107 10.48 8.70 -22.66
N ARG A 108 9.96 7.48 -22.55
CA ARG A 108 8.55 7.16 -22.84
C ARG A 108 7.83 6.72 -21.58
N THR A 109 6.52 6.96 -21.53
CA THR A 109 5.64 6.43 -20.49
C THR A 109 4.47 5.72 -21.14
N CYS A 110 4.04 4.63 -20.53
CA CYS A 110 2.96 3.83 -21.07
C CYS A 110 1.78 3.77 -20.10
N ALA A 111 0.59 4.27 -20.50
CA ALA A 111 -0.71 4.16 -19.84
C ALA A 111 -1.89 4.53 -20.79
N ASP A 112 -3.12 4.11 -20.41
CA ASP A 112 -4.36 4.09 -21.21
C ASP A 112 -4.57 5.25 -22.21
N ALA A 113 -4.59 4.96 -23.51
CA ALA A 113 -5.01 5.91 -24.57
C ALA A 113 -5.99 5.26 -25.56
N TYR A 114 -6.94 6.05 -26.08
CA TYR A 114 -7.94 5.63 -27.08
C TYR A 114 -8.15 6.74 -28.10
N SER A 115 -8.07 6.42 -29.39
CA SER A 115 -8.41 7.30 -30.52
C SER A 115 -8.83 6.42 -31.69
N VAL A 116 -10.00 6.68 -32.30
CA VAL A 116 -10.45 5.84 -33.42
C VAL A 116 -11.30 6.62 -34.45
N ASN A 117 -10.89 6.49 -35.72
CA ASN A 117 -11.64 6.78 -36.95
C ASN A 117 -12.46 5.53 -37.41
N GLU A 118 -13.53 5.66 -38.19
CA GLU A 118 -14.48 4.54 -38.46
C GLU A 118 -13.87 3.26 -39.08
N GLU A 119 -12.80 3.37 -39.89
CA GLU A 119 -12.09 2.17 -40.41
C GLU A 119 -11.29 1.43 -39.34
N GLN A 120 -10.64 2.17 -38.45
CA GLN A 120 -9.89 1.60 -37.32
C GLN A 120 -10.84 0.90 -36.34
N LYS A 121 -12.09 1.34 -36.26
CA LYS A 121 -13.13 0.75 -35.41
C LYS A 121 -13.54 -0.65 -35.86
N ARG A 122 -13.68 -0.87 -37.17
CA ARG A 122 -13.96 -2.21 -37.73
C ARG A 122 -12.79 -3.15 -37.51
N HIS A 123 -11.59 -2.71 -37.86
CA HIS A 123 -10.37 -3.49 -37.63
C HIS A 123 -10.21 -3.86 -36.15
N TYR A 124 -10.49 -2.93 -35.24
CA TYR A 124 -10.44 -3.18 -33.80
C TYR A 124 -11.43 -4.27 -33.36
N VAL A 125 -12.66 -4.26 -33.87
CA VAL A 125 -13.68 -5.27 -33.51
C VAL A 125 -13.26 -6.66 -34.01
N ASP A 126 -12.78 -6.76 -35.24
CA ASP A 126 -12.35 -8.03 -35.84
C ASP A 126 -11.12 -8.60 -35.11
N GLU A 127 -10.12 -7.75 -34.84
CA GLU A 127 -8.91 -8.13 -34.11
C GLU A 127 -9.22 -8.57 -32.68
N TYR A 128 -10.15 -7.89 -32.00
CA TYR A 128 -10.55 -8.23 -30.64
C TYR A 128 -11.27 -9.58 -30.58
N LEU A 129 -12.06 -9.89 -31.60
CA LEU A 129 -12.72 -11.19 -31.74
C LEU A 129 -11.69 -12.30 -31.98
N GLU A 130 -10.72 -12.08 -32.88
CA GLU A 130 -9.68 -13.07 -33.19
C GLU A 130 -8.79 -13.36 -31.96
N LYS A 131 -8.34 -12.32 -31.26
CA LYS A 131 -7.44 -12.47 -30.10
C LYS A 131 -8.13 -12.95 -28.84
N SER A 132 -9.31 -12.39 -28.53
CA SER A 132 -9.96 -12.58 -27.23
C SER A 132 -11.19 -13.50 -27.29
N GLY A 133 -11.69 -13.82 -28.48
CA GLY A 133 -12.96 -14.55 -28.66
C GLY A 133 -14.20 -13.73 -28.27
N ILE A 134 -14.06 -12.42 -28.04
CA ILE A 134 -15.13 -11.55 -27.54
C ILE A 134 -15.73 -10.76 -28.70
N HIS A 135 -17.04 -10.87 -28.88
CA HIS A 135 -17.78 -10.09 -29.86
C HIS A 135 -18.10 -8.71 -29.29
N LEU A 136 -17.49 -7.68 -29.87
CA LEU A 136 -17.80 -6.29 -29.52
C LEU A 136 -18.93 -5.77 -30.40
N ASP A 137 -19.84 -4.99 -29.81
CA ASP A 137 -20.89 -4.27 -30.53
C ASP A 137 -20.34 -2.93 -31.05
N PRO A 138 -20.14 -2.75 -32.37
CA PRO A 138 -19.56 -1.53 -32.91
C PRO A 138 -20.39 -0.28 -32.58
N HIS A 139 -21.72 -0.42 -32.39
CA HIS A 139 -22.58 0.73 -32.10
C HIS A 139 -22.39 1.25 -30.67
N LYS A 140 -21.83 0.45 -29.76
CA LYS A 140 -21.55 0.84 -28.36
C LYS A 140 -20.12 1.31 -28.14
N ILE A 141 -19.28 1.24 -29.17
CA ILE A 141 -17.90 1.74 -29.14
C ILE A 141 -17.95 3.24 -29.48
N GLU A 142 -18.15 4.05 -28.45
CA GLU A 142 -18.17 5.52 -28.52
C GLU A 142 -17.23 6.15 -27.49
N TYR A 143 -16.72 7.35 -27.80
CA TYR A 143 -15.93 8.10 -26.84
C TYR A 143 -16.85 8.81 -25.85
N ASN A 144 -16.98 8.23 -24.65
CA ASN A 144 -17.75 8.82 -23.56
C ASN A 144 -16.92 8.86 -22.27
N PRO A 145 -16.35 10.03 -21.90
CA PRO A 145 -15.45 10.12 -20.75
C PRO A 145 -16.17 9.85 -19.42
N GLY A 146 -17.45 10.22 -19.30
CA GLY A 146 -18.25 10.00 -18.09
C GLY A 146 -18.56 8.52 -17.86
N LEU A 147 -19.06 7.83 -18.89
CA LEU A 147 -19.30 6.39 -18.82
C LEU A 147 -17.99 5.62 -18.63
N ARG A 148 -16.90 6.02 -19.29
CA ARG A 148 -15.57 5.42 -19.09
C ARG A 148 -15.13 5.55 -17.63
N ALA A 149 -15.28 6.73 -17.04
CA ALA A 149 -14.94 6.96 -15.63
C ALA A 149 -15.79 6.09 -14.68
N LEU A 150 -17.09 5.98 -14.93
CA LEU A 150 -18.00 5.14 -14.13
C LEU A 150 -17.65 3.66 -14.25
N ALA A 151 -17.47 3.15 -15.48
CA ALA A 151 -17.09 1.77 -15.73
C ALA A 151 -15.74 1.42 -15.09
N LYS A 152 -14.73 2.30 -15.24
CA LYS A 152 -13.41 2.15 -14.61
C LYS A 152 -13.53 2.15 -13.08
N LEU A 153 -14.37 3.02 -12.50
CA LEU A 153 -14.62 3.05 -11.06
C LEU A 153 -15.26 1.75 -10.58
N MET A 154 -16.26 1.22 -11.31
CA MET A 154 -16.93 -0.03 -10.96
C MET A 154 -15.94 -1.21 -10.96
N LEU A 155 -15.16 -1.37 -12.03
CA LEU A 155 -14.18 -2.46 -12.15
C LEU A 155 -13.10 -2.39 -11.06
N ASN A 156 -12.53 -1.20 -10.82
CA ASN A 156 -11.50 -1.02 -9.80
C ASN A 156 -12.05 -1.22 -8.38
N SER A 157 -13.30 -0.80 -8.11
CA SER A 157 -13.95 -0.98 -6.81
C SER A 157 -14.34 -2.44 -6.57
N PHE A 158 -14.69 -3.18 -7.63
CA PHE A 158 -15.08 -4.58 -7.55
C PHE A 158 -13.94 -5.45 -7.03
N TRP A 159 -12.73 -5.33 -7.59
CA TRP A 159 -11.56 -6.02 -7.05
C TRP A 159 -11.29 -5.62 -5.58
N GLY A 160 -11.40 -4.32 -5.27
CA GLY A 160 -11.12 -3.81 -3.92
C GLY A 160 -12.08 -4.36 -2.87
N LYS A 161 -13.30 -4.71 -3.28
CA LYS A 161 -14.31 -5.35 -2.42
C LYS A 161 -13.84 -6.70 -1.91
N PHE A 162 -13.17 -7.51 -2.73
CA PHE A 162 -12.64 -8.81 -2.30
C PHE A 162 -11.60 -8.69 -1.18
N ALA A 163 -10.83 -7.59 -1.17
CA ALA A 163 -9.81 -7.31 -0.16
C ALA A 163 -10.35 -6.62 1.10
N GLN A 164 -11.63 -6.24 1.14
CA GLN A 164 -12.20 -5.42 2.21
C GLN A 164 -11.96 -6.07 3.59
N ARG A 165 -11.62 -5.23 4.57
CA ARG A 165 -11.49 -5.67 5.95
C ARG A 165 -12.89 -5.94 6.52
N PRO A 166 -13.14 -7.12 7.12
CA PRO A 166 -14.47 -7.48 7.63
C PRO A 166 -14.84 -6.65 8.87
N ASN A 167 -13.84 -6.28 9.67
CA ASN A 167 -14.01 -5.43 10.85
C ASN A 167 -13.43 -4.05 10.58
N MET A 168 -14.32 -3.09 10.34
CA MET A 168 -13.99 -1.67 10.24
C MET A 168 -14.55 -0.98 11.47
N VAL A 169 -13.82 -0.01 12.03
CA VAL A 169 -14.34 0.82 13.12
C VAL A 169 -15.65 1.46 12.69
N LYS A 170 -16.70 1.21 13.46
CA LYS A 170 -18.04 1.77 13.28
C LYS A 170 -18.23 2.96 14.19
N THR A 171 -19.10 3.86 13.78
CA THR A 171 -19.51 5.02 14.58
C THR A 171 -21.03 5.03 14.63
N GLU A 172 -21.58 5.08 15.85
CA GLU A 172 -23.01 5.05 16.09
C GLU A 172 -23.39 6.09 17.15
N GLN A 173 -24.54 6.73 16.98
CA GLN A 173 -25.07 7.74 17.90
C GLN A 173 -26.20 7.12 18.71
N ILE A 174 -26.01 7.07 20.01
CA ILE A 174 -26.92 6.43 20.97
C ILE A 174 -27.58 7.51 21.82
N LYS A 175 -28.90 7.40 21.96
CA LYS A 175 -29.72 8.25 22.85
C LYS A 175 -30.10 7.57 24.15
N ASP A 176 -30.28 6.25 24.10
CA ASP A 176 -30.72 5.47 25.25
C ASP A 176 -29.50 5.03 26.09
N PRO A 177 -29.42 5.43 27.37
CA PRO A 177 -28.35 4.99 28.25
C PRO A 177 -28.26 3.47 28.38
N GLN A 178 -29.37 2.73 28.29
CA GLN A 178 -29.36 1.27 28.39
C GLN A 178 -28.55 0.66 27.25
N VAL A 179 -28.83 1.10 26.01
CA VAL A 179 -28.08 0.66 24.83
C VAL A 179 -26.60 1.00 24.97
N PHE A 180 -26.25 2.15 25.53
CA PHE A 180 -24.85 2.49 25.77
C PHE A 180 -24.17 1.52 26.76
N PHE A 181 -24.82 1.19 27.87
CA PHE A 181 -24.29 0.21 28.83
C PHE A 181 -24.24 -1.21 28.26
N ASP A 182 -25.19 -1.59 27.41
CA ASP A 182 -25.17 -2.88 26.70
C ASP A 182 -23.92 -2.98 25.82
N TYR A 183 -23.52 -1.91 25.14
CA TYR A 183 -22.29 -1.88 24.34
C TYR A 183 -21.03 -1.96 25.19
N LEU A 184 -20.99 -1.31 26.36
CA LEU A 184 -19.84 -1.36 27.27
C LEU A 184 -19.66 -2.71 27.97
N THR A 185 -20.76 -3.45 28.15
CA THR A 185 -20.77 -4.75 28.85
C THR A 185 -20.80 -5.94 27.90
N SER A 186 -20.89 -5.69 26.58
CA SER A 186 -20.89 -6.74 25.56
C SER A 186 -19.49 -7.31 25.35
N ASP A 187 -19.37 -8.64 25.44
CA ASP A 187 -18.14 -9.35 25.06
C ASP A 187 -17.90 -9.35 23.54
N GLU A 188 -18.93 -9.03 22.75
CA GLU A 188 -18.86 -9.00 21.28
C GLU A 188 -18.24 -7.71 20.74
N ILE A 189 -18.30 -6.63 21.51
CA ILE A 189 -17.98 -5.28 21.06
C ILE A 189 -16.82 -4.71 21.87
N ASN A 190 -15.80 -4.28 21.17
CA ASN A 190 -14.71 -3.50 21.73
C ASN A 190 -14.99 -2.01 21.49
N VAL A 191 -15.41 -1.30 22.53
CA VAL A 191 -15.61 0.16 22.49
C VAL A 191 -14.25 0.85 22.55
N LEU A 192 -13.91 1.56 21.46
CA LEU A 192 -12.65 2.29 21.32
C LEU A 192 -12.73 3.71 21.88
N ASP A 193 -13.90 4.34 21.77
CA ASP A 193 -14.13 5.70 22.23
C ASP A 193 -15.62 5.99 22.43
N ALA A 194 -15.93 6.94 23.30
CA ALA A 194 -17.29 7.43 23.55
C ALA A 194 -17.24 8.93 23.85
N ASP A 195 -17.83 9.72 22.95
CA ASP A 195 -17.90 11.18 23.06
C ASP A 195 -19.36 11.62 23.30
N LEU A 196 -19.59 12.47 24.29
CA LEU A 196 -20.87 13.17 24.46
C LEU A 196 -21.00 14.25 23.38
N VAL A 197 -21.97 14.11 22.49
CA VAL A 197 -22.22 15.07 21.40
C VAL A 197 -23.21 16.15 21.84
N SER A 198 -24.19 15.77 22.66
CA SER A 198 -25.16 16.65 23.31
C SER A 198 -25.61 16.03 24.62
N ASP A 199 -26.41 16.74 25.40
CA ASP A 199 -26.93 16.26 26.69
C ASP A 199 -27.61 14.89 26.60
N ASP A 200 -28.24 14.58 25.46
CA ASP A 200 -28.99 13.32 25.24
C ASP A 200 -28.36 12.39 24.19
N ILE A 201 -27.15 12.65 23.68
CA ILE A 201 -26.54 11.84 22.61
C ILE A 201 -25.08 11.53 22.92
N ILE A 202 -24.76 10.23 22.94
CA ILE A 202 -23.40 9.70 23.00
C ILE A 202 -23.05 9.12 21.64
N GLU A 203 -21.94 9.55 21.05
CA GLU A 203 -21.35 8.91 19.88
C GLU A 203 -20.29 7.91 20.33
N ILE A 204 -20.50 6.63 20.01
CA ILE A 204 -19.54 5.58 20.29
C ILE A 204 -18.79 5.18 19.03
N ARG A 205 -17.51 4.85 19.20
CA ARG A 205 -16.69 4.22 18.17
C ARG A 205 -16.32 2.84 18.65
N TYR A 206 -16.63 1.83 17.86
CA TYR A 206 -16.44 0.44 18.25
C TYR A 206 -16.02 -0.44 17.08
N GLU A 207 -15.44 -1.59 17.42
CA GLU A 207 -15.16 -2.68 16.50
C GLU A 207 -15.59 -4.00 17.16
N TYR A 208 -15.81 -5.06 16.39
CA TYR A 208 -16.09 -6.37 17.00
C TYR A 208 -14.80 -6.98 17.55
N THR A 209 -14.90 -7.71 18.66
CA THR A 209 -13.82 -8.58 19.12
C THR A 209 -13.59 -9.70 18.10
N ASP A 210 -12.35 -10.20 17.98
CA ASP A 210 -11.93 -11.12 16.91
C ASP A 210 -12.85 -12.35 16.74
N ASN A 211 -13.37 -12.87 17.86
CA ASN A 211 -14.23 -14.05 17.88
C ASN A 211 -15.63 -13.79 17.30
N PHE A 212 -16.05 -12.52 17.24
CA PHE A 212 -17.38 -12.09 16.81
C PHE A 212 -17.35 -11.37 15.45
N ILE A 213 -16.19 -11.32 14.79
CA ILE A 213 -16.08 -10.82 13.42
C ILE A 213 -16.83 -11.77 12.49
N ARG A 214 -17.97 -11.32 11.97
CA ARG A 214 -18.73 -12.08 10.98
C ARG A 214 -18.02 -12.06 9.63
N PRO A 215 -17.79 -13.21 8.98
CA PRO A 215 -17.25 -13.24 7.63
C PRO A 215 -18.24 -12.62 6.64
N ASP A 216 -17.76 -11.72 5.77
CA ASP A 216 -18.57 -11.16 4.69
C ASP A 216 -18.53 -12.10 3.49
N VAL A 217 -19.69 -12.64 3.11
CA VAL A 217 -19.88 -13.53 1.95
C VAL A 217 -19.48 -12.89 0.61
N LYS A 218 -19.33 -11.56 0.57
CA LYS A 218 -18.91 -10.80 -0.61
C LYS A 218 -17.40 -10.60 -0.71
N THR A 219 -16.64 -11.05 0.29
CA THR A 219 -15.18 -10.87 0.35
C THR A 219 -14.44 -12.18 0.10
N ASN A 220 -13.29 -12.08 -0.55
CA ASN A 220 -12.41 -13.22 -0.76
C ASN A 220 -10.97 -12.73 -0.89
N VAL A 221 -10.25 -12.76 0.23
CA VAL A 221 -8.87 -12.26 0.29
C VAL A 221 -7.93 -13.04 -0.62
N VAL A 222 -8.21 -14.31 -0.89
CA VAL A 222 -7.39 -15.16 -1.75
C VAL A 222 -7.47 -14.68 -3.21
N ILE A 223 -8.68 -14.39 -3.70
CA ILE A 223 -8.86 -13.79 -5.04
C ILE A 223 -8.10 -12.46 -5.13
N ALA A 224 -8.25 -11.58 -4.13
CA ALA A 224 -7.56 -10.30 -4.12
C ALA A 224 -6.03 -10.47 -4.14
N ALA A 225 -5.49 -11.39 -3.35
CA ALA A 225 -4.07 -11.71 -3.30
C ALA A 225 -3.57 -12.17 -4.67
N PHE A 226 -4.24 -13.14 -5.31
CA PHE A 226 -3.88 -13.61 -6.65
C PHE A 226 -3.94 -12.49 -7.69
N THR A 227 -5.00 -11.69 -7.72
CA THR A 227 -5.08 -10.56 -8.68
C THR A 227 -3.90 -9.60 -8.51
N THR A 228 -3.51 -9.27 -7.27
CA THR A 228 -2.34 -8.41 -7.04
C THR A 228 -1.02 -9.08 -7.39
N ALA A 229 -0.89 -10.40 -7.16
CA ALA A 229 0.29 -11.17 -7.53
C ALA A 229 0.46 -11.22 -9.06
N TYR A 230 -0.60 -11.53 -9.80
CA TYR A 230 -0.56 -11.52 -11.27
C TYR A 230 -0.25 -10.13 -11.83
N ALA A 231 -0.83 -9.06 -11.27
CA ALA A 231 -0.49 -7.70 -11.66
C ALA A 231 1.01 -7.39 -11.43
N ARG A 232 1.59 -7.86 -10.32
CA ARG A 232 3.03 -7.72 -10.05
C ARG A 232 3.88 -8.51 -11.03
N LEU A 233 3.51 -9.74 -11.38
CA LEU A 233 4.22 -10.55 -12.37
C LEU A 233 4.18 -9.90 -13.75
N LYS A 234 3.04 -9.33 -14.15
CA LYS A 234 2.89 -8.60 -15.42
C LYS A 234 3.81 -7.38 -15.46
N LEU A 235 3.85 -6.59 -14.38
CA LEU A 235 4.77 -5.48 -14.26
C LEU A 235 6.23 -5.96 -14.27
N TYR A 236 6.55 -7.01 -13.51
CA TYR A 236 7.89 -7.60 -13.45
C TYR A 236 8.40 -8.02 -14.83
N GLY A 237 7.58 -8.65 -15.67
CA GLY A 237 7.99 -9.01 -17.03
C GLY A 237 8.40 -7.80 -17.89
N VAL A 238 7.76 -6.64 -17.69
CA VAL A 238 8.16 -5.39 -18.35
C VAL A 238 9.46 -4.84 -17.77
N LEU A 239 9.61 -4.89 -16.44
CA LEU A 239 10.84 -4.45 -15.76
C LEU A 239 12.04 -5.33 -16.16
N ASP A 240 11.85 -6.64 -16.28
CA ASP A 240 12.87 -7.61 -16.68
C ASP A 240 13.28 -7.46 -18.15
N MET A 241 12.38 -7.00 -19.02
CA MET A 241 12.75 -6.63 -20.39
C MET A 241 13.56 -5.33 -20.44
N LEU A 242 13.22 -4.36 -19.60
CA LEU A 242 13.82 -3.03 -19.63
C LEU A 242 15.13 -2.92 -18.85
N GLN A 243 15.30 -3.72 -17.80
CA GLN A 243 16.48 -3.75 -16.92
C GLN A 243 16.84 -2.32 -16.45
N GLU A 244 18.10 -1.89 -16.62
CA GLU A 244 18.61 -0.59 -16.19
C GLU A 244 17.98 0.63 -16.89
N ARG A 245 17.18 0.41 -17.95
CA ARG A 245 16.45 1.49 -18.63
C ARG A 245 15.25 2.00 -17.85
N VAL A 246 14.78 1.23 -16.87
CA VAL A 246 13.67 1.64 -16.01
C VAL A 246 14.12 2.84 -15.17
N MET A 247 13.33 3.92 -15.20
CA MET A 247 13.55 5.07 -14.33
C MET A 247 12.55 5.13 -13.18
N TYR A 248 11.30 4.79 -13.46
CA TYR A 248 10.23 4.82 -12.48
C TYR A 248 9.14 3.83 -12.87
N TYR A 249 8.46 3.25 -11.88
CA TYR A 249 7.28 2.43 -12.09
C TYR A 249 6.28 2.64 -10.96
N ASP A 250 4.98 2.63 -11.27
CA ASP A 250 3.90 2.63 -10.29
C ASP A 250 2.75 1.75 -10.76
N THR A 251 2.58 0.60 -10.10
CA THR A 251 1.41 -0.29 -10.22
C THR A 251 1.19 -0.90 -11.62
N ASP A 252 0.89 -0.07 -12.59
CA ASP A 252 0.47 -0.35 -13.97
C ASP A 252 1.15 0.59 -14.99
N SER A 253 2.08 1.44 -14.54
CA SER A 253 2.85 2.36 -15.39
C SER A 253 4.36 2.16 -15.23
N VAL A 254 5.10 2.36 -16.32
CA VAL A 254 6.57 2.35 -16.35
C VAL A 254 7.06 3.56 -17.17
N ILE A 255 8.06 4.24 -16.62
CA ILE A 255 8.84 5.31 -17.26
C ILE A 255 10.23 4.74 -17.53
N PHE A 256 10.65 4.77 -18.80
CA PHE A 256 11.91 4.17 -19.21
C PHE A 256 12.62 4.99 -20.28
N VAL A 257 13.93 4.77 -20.40
CA VAL A 257 14.75 5.34 -21.48
C VAL A 257 14.65 4.43 -22.71
N SER A 258 14.14 4.98 -23.81
CA SER A 258 14.14 4.37 -25.15
C SER A 258 15.45 4.72 -25.86
N LYS A 259 16.03 3.70 -26.50
CA LYS A 259 17.30 3.74 -27.25
C LYS A 259 17.12 3.01 -28.57
N LEU A 260 17.87 3.43 -29.58
CA LEU A 260 17.85 2.81 -30.90
C LEU A 260 18.31 1.34 -30.82
N ASN A 261 17.58 0.43 -31.44
CA ASN A 261 17.84 -1.02 -31.50
C ASN A 261 17.66 -1.80 -30.18
N GLU A 262 17.09 -1.20 -29.13
CA GLU A 262 16.76 -1.93 -27.91
C GLU A 262 15.26 -2.29 -27.85
N PRO A 263 14.88 -3.44 -27.26
CA PRO A 263 13.49 -3.88 -27.25
C PRO A 263 12.62 -2.94 -26.42
N GLU A 264 11.47 -2.54 -26.96
CA GLU A 264 10.46 -1.75 -26.24
C GLU A 264 9.29 -2.64 -25.82
N PRO A 265 8.60 -2.31 -24.71
CA PRO A 265 7.39 -3.01 -24.31
C PRO A 265 6.33 -2.90 -25.42
N PRO A 266 5.67 -4.00 -25.82
CA PRO A 266 4.67 -3.97 -26.88
C PRO A 266 3.48 -3.13 -26.45
N LEU A 267 3.08 -2.21 -27.33
CA LEU A 267 1.89 -1.39 -27.17
C LEU A 267 0.71 -2.03 -27.87
N GLY A 268 -0.50 -1.79 -27.36
CA GLY A 268 -1.72 -2.22 -28.01
C GLY A 268 -2.98 -1.71 -27.32
N ASN A 269 -4.12 -1.96 -27.95
CA ASN A 269 -5.43 -1.41 -27.56
C ASN A 269 -6.35 -2.43 -26.87
N HIS A 270 -5.83 -3.61 -26.52
CA HIS A 270 -6.59 -4.68 -25.89
C HIS A 270 -6.45 -4.63 -24.36
N LEU A 271 -7.34 -5.36 -23.69
CA LEU A 271 -7.35 -5.42 -22.23
C LEU A 271 -6.02 -6.04 -21.72
N GLY A 272 -5.31 -5.29 -20.87
CA GLY A 272 -4.04 -5.74 -20.28
C GLY A 272 -2.79 -5.42 -21.11
N GLU A 273 -2.95 -4.82 -22.28
CA GLU A 273 -1.84 -4.28 -23.08
C GLU A 273 -1.39 -2.90 -22.55
N LEU A 274 -0.14 -2.55 -22.84
CA LEU A 274 0.38 -1.22 -22.53
C LEU A 274 -0.02 -0.25 -23.64
N THR A 275 -0.25 1.00 -23.29
CA THR A 275 -0.66 2.08 -24.22
C THR A 275 0.27 3.26 -24.03
N ASP A 276 0.40 4.17 -24.99
CA ASP A 276 1.26 5.35 -24.85
C ASP A 276 0.53 6.49 -24.11
N GLU A 277 1.02 6.88 -22.93
CA GLU A 277 0.40 7.94 -22.11
C GLU A 277 0.74 9.35 -22.61
N LEU A 278 1.86 9.50 -23.33
CA LEU A 278 2.32 10.80 -23.83
C LEU A 278 1.74 11.13 -25.20
N GLY A 279 1.00 10.21 -25.81
CA GLY A 279 0.33 10.43 -27.10
C GLY A 279 1.31 10.80 -28.22
N GLY A 280 2.48 10.18 -28.25
CA GLY A 280 3.54 10.43 -29.22
C GLY A 280 4.57 11.50 -28.80
N GLU A 281 4.35 12.23 -27.70
CA GLU A 281 5.40 13.04 -27.08
C GLU A 281 6.43 12.17 -26.35
N TYR A 282 7.60 12.74 -26.06
CA TYR A 282 8.59 12.09 -25.21
C TYR A 282 9.15 13.05 -24.18
N ILE A 283 9.54 12.50 -23.04
CA ILE A 283 10.16 13.23 -21.94
C ILE A 283 11.63 13.49 -22.29
N THR A 284 12.08 14.72 -22.06
CA THR A 284 13.47 15.17 -22.23
C THR A 284 14.22 15.25 -20.91
N VAL A 285 13.51 15.60 -19.83
CA VAL A 285 14.09 15.67 -18.49
C VAL A 285 13.12 15.08 -17.48
N PHE A 286 13.63 14.19 -16.64
CA PHE A 286 12.89 13.53 -15.56
C PHE A 286 13.59 13.75 -14.23
N ALA A 287 12.82 14.00 -13.18
CA ALA A 287 13.31 14.01 -11.80
C ALA A 287 12.28 13.35 -10.87
N SER A 288 12.75 12.53 -9.94
CA SER A 288 11.94 11.91 -8.90
C SER A 288 12.57 12.10 -7.53
N GLY A 289 11.73 12.52 -6.58
CA GLY A 289 12.11 12.70 -5.19
C GLY A 289 11.71 11.56 -4.26
N SER A 290 10.82 10.68 -4.72
CA SER A 290 10.28 9.53 -3.97
C SER A 290 9.22 8.79 -4.79
N PRO A 291 8.79 7.60 -4.34
CA PRO A 291 7.54 7.01 -4.80
C PRO A 291 6.38 8.02 -4.75
N LYS A 292 5.69 8.19 -5.88
CA LYS A 292 4.57 9.14 -6.08
C LYS A 292 4.97 10.62 -5.95
N ASN A 293 6.24 10.92 -6.20
CA ASN A 293 6.80 12.26 -6.18
C ASN A 293 7.80 12.41 -7.33
N TYR A 294 7.33 12.93 -8.46
CA TYR A 294 8.13 13.09 -9.67
C TYR A 294 7.64 14.28 -10.51
N CYS A 295 8.52 14.77 -11.37
CA CYS A 295 8.22 15.78 -12.37
C CYS A 295 9.00 15.50 -13.65
N TYR A 296 8.45 15.92 -14.77
CA TYR A 296 9.10 15.78 -16.06
C TYR A 296 8.78 16.95 -16.98
N ARG A 297 9.64 17.12 -17.99
CA ARG A 297 9.47 18.04 -19.11
C ARG A 297 9.45 17.25 -20.41
N THR A 298 8.48 17.51 -21.29
CA THR A 298 8.40 16.89 -22.62
C THR A 298 9.17 17.67 -23.67
N ASN A 299 9.32 17.09 -24.87
CA ASN A 299 9.92 17.75 -26.02
C ASN A 299 9.14 18.98 -26.51
N SER A 300 7.82 19.04 -26.27
CA SER A 300 7.00 20.23 -26.55
C SER A 300 7.14 21.33 -25.48
N GLY A 301 7.89 21.08 -24.42
CA GLY A 301 8.07 22.01 -23.29
C GLY A 301 7.00 21.89 -22.21
N LYS A 302 6.03 20.97 -22.34
CA LYS A 302 5.04 20.71 -21.30
C LYS A 302 5.73 20.20 -20.04
N VAL A 303 5.36 20.75 -18.88
CA VAL A 303 5.87 20.35 -17.57
C VAL A 303 4.75 19.72 -16.75
N GLU A 304 4.99 18.51 -16.26
CA GLU A 304 4.08 17.79 -15.38
C GLU A 304 4.76 17.61 -14.01
N THR A 305 4.00 17.75 -12.93
CA THR A 305 4.50 17.55 -11.56
C THR A 305 3.45 16.79 -10.75
N LYS A 306 3.88 15.70 -10.11
CA LYS A 306 3.05 14.85 -9.27
C LYS A 306 3.68 14.76 -7.89
N VAL A 307 2.95 15.20 -6.87
CA VAL A 307 3.40 15.17 -5.47
C VAL A 307 2.30 14.59 -4.61
N ARG A 308 2.56 13.43 -4.00
CA ARG A 308 1.63 12.84 -3.03
C ARG A 308 1.62 13.67 -1.74
N GLY A 309 0.42 13.92 -1.22
CA GLY A 309 0.23 14.57 0.08
C GLY A 309 0.18 16.10 0.03
N ILE A 310 0.51 16.74 -1.10
CA ILE A 310 0.33 18.18 -1.32
C ILE A 310 -0.60 18.37 -2.51
N THR A 311 -1.70 19.10 -2.30
CA THR A 311 -2.57 19.51 -3.40
C THR A 311 -1.84 20.60 -4.19
N LEU A 312 -1.53 20.34 -5.45
CA LEU A 312 -0.82 21.28 -6.32
C LEU A 312 -1.80 22.32 -6.91
N ASP A 313 -2.27 23.23 -6.06
CA ASP A 313 -2.98 24.45 -6.46
C ASP A 313 -2.01 25.51 -7.03
N CYS A 314 -2.52 26.69 -7.39
CA CYS A 314 -1.70 27.75 -7.97
C CYS A 314 -0.53 28.18 -7.06
N THR A 315 -0.76 28.30 -5.75
CA THR A 315 0.24 28.70 -4.77
C THR A 315 1.27 27.59 -4.55
N ALA A 316 0.80 26.36 -4.35
CA ALA A 316 1.66 25.19 -4.15
C ALA A 316 2.53 24.93 -5.37
N ARG A 317 2.01 25.10 -6.60
CA ARG A 317 2.80 24.95 -7.84
C ARG A 317 3.91 25.98 -7.97
N GLN A 318 3.75 27.20 -7.46
CA GLN A 318 4.83 28.18 -7.47
C GLN A 318 5.98 27.77 -6.55
N LYS A 319 5.67 27.12 -5.43
CA LYS A 319 6.67 26.69 -4.43
C LYS A 319 7.28 25.33 -4.77
N VAL A 320 6.47 24.38 -5.21
CA VAL A 320 6.87 23.02 -5.58
C VAL A 320 6.67 22.88 -7.08
N ASN A 321 7.65 23.39 -7.83
CA ASN A 321 7.73 23.31 -9.29
C ASN A 321 8.88 22.40 -9.73
N PHE A 322 8.93 22.13 -11.04
CA PHE A 322 9.96 21.30 -11.67
C PHE A 322 11.39 21.71 -11.30
N GLU A 323 11.73 23.01 -11.36
CA GLU A 323 13.08 23.49 -11.09
C GLU A 323 13.47 23.27 -9.62
N VAL A 324 12.53 23.51 -8.71
CA VAL A 324 12.70 23.28 -7.27
C VAL A 324 12.89 21.79 -6.97
N ILE A 325 12.03 20.92 -7.52
CA ILE A 325 12.16 19.46 -7.31
C ILE A 325 13.50 18.98 -7.84
N ARG A 326 13.88 19.37 -9.07
CA ARG A 326 15.17 19.01 -9.66
C ARG A 326 16.34 19.46 -8.79
N GLY A 327 16.31 20.70 -8.29
CA GLY A 327 17.34 21.24 -7.39
C GLY A 327 17.41 20.48 -6.07
N LEU A 328 16.28 20.11 -5.49
CA LEU A 328 16.22 19.32 -4.27
C LEU A 328 16.74 17.89 -4.47
N VAL A 329 16.46 17.25 -5.61
CA VAL A 329 17.04 15.95 -5.97
C VAL A 329 18.56 16.06 -6.11
N TYR A 330 19.07 17.09 -6.77
CA TYR A 330 20.51 17.35 -6.88
C TYR A 330 21.17 17.49 -5.51
N LEU A 331 20.61 18.36 -4.64
CA LEU A 331 21.14 18.57 -3.29
C LEU A 331 21.16 17.28 -2.47
N HIS A 332 20.09 16.47 -2.57
CA HIS A 332 19.99 15.23 -1.82
C HIS A 332 20.96 14.15 -2.33
N ALA A 333 20.97 13.90 -3.65
CA ALA A 333 21.74 12.81 -4.23
C ALA A 333 23.23 13.12 -4.38
N LYS A 334 23.61 14.36 -4.75
CA LYS A 334 25.01 14.73 -5.00
C LYS A 334 25.68 15.42 -3.82
N CYS A 335 24.96 16.29 -3.12
CA CYS A 335 25.54 17.07 -2.02
C CYS A 335 25.29 16.44 -0.66
N GLN A 336 24.46 15.40 -0.56
CA GLN A 336 24.00 14.80 0.70
C GLN A 336 23.36 15.84 1.64
N VAL A 337 22.78 16.91 1.07
CA VAL A 337 22.11 17.99 1.80
C VAL A 337 20.60 17.81 1.71
N THR A 338 19.93 17.83 2.85
CA THR A 338 18.46 17.79 2.88
C THR A 338 17.91 19.20 2.68
N GLY A 339 17.56 19.52 1.44
CA GLY A 339 16.79 20.72 1.11
C GLY A 339 15.31 20.58 1.47
N GLN A 340 14.66 21.70 1.80
CA GLN A 340 13.24 21.72 2.16
C GLN A 340 12.53 22.96 1.62
N VAL A 341 11.23 22.82 1.34
CA VAL A 341 10.35 23.88 0.86
C VAL A 341 9.07 23.86 1.66
N PHE A 342 8.62 25.06 2.05
CA PHE A 342 7.39 25.23 2.80
C PHE A 342 6.24 25.63 1.88
N VAL A 343 5.16 24.87 1.93
CA VAL A 343 3.89 25.22 1.30
C VAL A 343 2.93 25.65 2.41
N ASP A 344 2.61 26.94 2.42
CA ASP A 344 1.65 27.52 3.35
C ASP A 344 0.25 27.44 2.75
N ILE A 345 -0.67 26.83 3.49
CA ILE A 345 -2.08 26.63 3.11
C ILE A 345 -2.92 27.42 4.13
N PRO A 346 -3.24 28.68 3.85
CA PRO A 346 -3.86 29.58 4.83
C PRO A 346 -5.28 29.17 5.22
N PHE A 347 -6.02 28.54 4.30
CA PHE A 347 -7.45 28.24 4.48
C PHE A 347 -7.74 26.74 4.29
N ARG A 348 -7.14 25.88 5.12
CA ARG A 348 -7.46 24.45 5.09
C ARG A 348 -8.74 24.20 5.88
N ILE A 349 -9.79 23.79 5.19
CA ILE A 349 -11.00 23.28 5.82
C ILE A 349 -10.68 21.91 6.42
N THR A 350 -10.84 21.79 7.73
CA THR A 350 -10.69 20.55 8.50
C THR A 350 -11.91 20.36 9.39
N ARG A 351 -12.26 19.10 9.67
CA ARG A 351 -13.27 18.77 10.67
C ARG A 351 -12.56 18.37 11.95
N ASN A 352 -12.88 19.01 13.07
CA ASN A 352 -12.40 18.56 14.36
C ASN A 352 -13.00 17.18 14.65
N THR A 353 -12.15 16.18 14.88
CA THR A 353 -12.61 14.79 15.06
C THR A 353 -13.43 14.58 16.32
N ARG A 354 -13.26 15.43 17.34
CA ARG A 354 -13.98 15.36 18.62
C ARG A 354 -15.24 16.23 18.60
N THR A 355 -15.10 17.54 18.39
CA THR A 355 -16.24 18.47 18.40
C THR A 355 -17.11 18.38 17.15
N LYS A 356 -16.62 17.70 16.10
CA LYS A 356 -17.26 17.58 14.77
C LYS A 356 -17.45 18.88 14.01
N GLU A 357 -17.03 20.00 14.58
CA GLU A 357 -17.09 21.33 13.98
C GLU A 357 -16.19 21.43 12.75
N ILE A 358 -16.66 22.18 11.77
CA ILE A 358 -15.87 22.53 10.59
C ILE A 358 -15.11 23.80 10.92
N GLU A 359 -13.79 23.71 10.86
CA GLU A 359 -12.88 24.82 11.16
C GLU A 359 -11.94 25.08 9.99
N THR A 360 -11.61 26.34 9.79
CA THR A 360 -10.59 26.76 8.83
C THR A 360 -9.30 26.99 9.58
N LYS A 361 -8.30 26.15 9.33
CA LYS A 361 -6.98 26.24 9.96
C LYS A 361 -5.90 26.58 8.92
N ARG A 362 -4.94 27.41 9.32
CA ARG A 362 -3.69 27.56 8.57
C ARG A 362 -2.85 26.32 8.77
N MET A 363 -2.45 25.69 7.68
CA MET A 363 -1.62 24.49 7.68
C MET A 363 -0.36 24.75 6.88
N LYS A 364 0.78 24.35 7.41
CA LYS A 364 2.04 24.34 6.67
C LYS A 364 2.40 22.90 6.32
N LYS A 365 2.86 22.69 5.09
CA LYS A 365 3.39 21.41 4.64
C LYS A 365 4.85 21.55 4.24
N ASP A 366 5.64 20.66 4.78
CA ASP A 366 7.08 20.61 4.53
C ASP A 366 7.31 19.61 3.40
N TYR A 367 7.79 20.12 2.27
CA TYR A 367 8.21 19.31 1.15
C TYR A 367 9.72 19.11 1.19
N ARG A 368 10.16 17.85 1.22
CA ARG A 368 11.56 17.45 1.14
C ARG A 368 11.68 16.12 0.40
N ILE A 369 12.86 15.85 -0.15
CA ILE A 369 13.19 14.54 -0.72
C ILE A 369 13.33 13.56 0.44
N VAL A 370 12.59 12.45 0.39
CA VAL A 370 12.67 11.37 1.38
C VAL A 370 12.80 10.08 0.61
N TYR A 371 13.96 9.45 0.69
CA TYR A 371 14.25 8.25 -0.06
C TYR A 371 14.98 7.24 0.82
N ASN A 372 14.20 6.42 1.52
CA ASN A 372 14.69 5.47 2.54
C ASN A 372 14.58 4.01 2.09
N LYS A 373 14.24 3.76 0.82
CA LYS A 373 13.97 2.40 0.33
C LYS A 373 15.18 1.74 -0.32
N HIS A 374 16.09 2.53 -0.88
CA HIS A 374 17.19 2.09 -1.72
C HIS A 374 18.40 3.00 -1.46
N VAL A 375 19.59 2.51 -1.77
CA VAL A 375 20.83 3.28 -1.76
C VAL A 375 20.90 4.10 -3.05
N ILE A 376 21.20 5.39 -2.92
CA ILE A 376 21.39 6.28 -4.07
C ILE A 376 22.86 6.20 -4.50
N MET A 377 23.07 5.93 -5.78
CA MET A 377 24.39 5.89 -6.42
C MET A 377 24.77 7.28 -6.94
N ASP A 378 26.06 7.49 -7.20
CA ASP A 378 26.56 8.77 -7.70
C ASP A 378 25.89 9.20 -9.02
N ASP A 379 25.50 8.27 -9.88
CA ASP A 379 24.84 8.56 -11.16
C ASP A 379 23.31 8.72 -11.05
N TYR A 380 22.79 8.97 -9.84
CA TYR A 380 21.35 9.05 -9.51
C TYR A 380 20.58 7.73 -9.69
N LYS A 381 21.24 6.60 -10.02
CA LYS A 381 20.60 5.29 -9.95
C LYS A 381 20.33 4.93 -8.49
N THR A 382 19.36 4.04 -8.27
CA THR A 382 19.04 3.55 -6.94
C THR A 382 19.10 2.02 -6.93
N LEU A 383 19.72 1.46 -5.89
CA LEU A 383 19.87 0.01 -5.71
C LEU A 383 19.19 -0.45 -4.42
N PRO A 384 18.59 -1.64 -4.39
CA PRO A 384 18.01 -2.19 -3.16
C PRO A 384 19.09 -2.38 -2.10
N TYR A 385 18.72 -2.30 -0.82
CA TYR A 385 19.63 -2.62 0.27
C TYR A 385 20.06 -4.09 0.20
N GLY A 386 21.36 -4.35 0.37
CA GLY A 386 21.93 -5.70 0.36
C GLY A 386 22.41 -6.19 -1.01
N TYR A 387 22.44 -5.31 -2.03
CA TYR A 387 23.18 -5.53 -3.27
C TYR A 387 24.69 -5.33 -3.08
#